data_AF-A0A938B4B8-F1
#
_entry.id   AF-A0A938B4B8-F1
#
_cell.length_a   1.000
_cell.length_b   1.000
_cell.length_c   1.000
_cell.angle_alpha   90.00
_cell.angle_beta   90.00
_cell.angle_gamma   90.00
#
_symmetry.space_group_name_H-M   'P 1'
#
loop_
_entity.id
_entity.type
_entity.pdbx_description
1 polymer ?
#
loop_
_entity_poly.entity_id
_entity_poly.type
_entity_poly.pdbx_seq_one_letter_code
_entity_poly.pdbx_strand_id
1 'polypeptide(L)'
;MATMIDGESYLGRVLMRPLSQSGDIRLYLWPLRCLKSKMGGPTFGIDVKGEEIIRYDPHGPRGHWHKGGYDKLGPGGSHQEFPEGVVDTPAQLTWALAHFRAHGQQMLTEAGHPAEAVTLDPTMVEAALADLVTHLDKEGDLRPQAIARGVLMA
;
A
#
# COMPACT_ATOMS: atom_id res chain seq x y z
N MET A 1 3.51 12.02 3.07
CA MET A 1 2.19 11.46 2.73
C MET A 1 2.44 10.87 1.38
N ALA A 2 2.02 9.64 1.15
CA ALA A 2 2.28 8.98 -0.12
C ALA A 2 1.99 9.91 -1.30
N THR A 3 3.05 10.20 -2.06
CA THR A 3 3.02 11.22 -3.09
C THR A 3 2.83 10.55 -4.44
N MET A 4 1.86 11.04 -5.21
CA MET A 4 1.68 10.61 -6.59
C MET A 4 2.88 11.04 -7.43
N ILE A 5 3.36 10.13 -8.28
CA ILE A 5 4.58 10.31 -9.05
C ILE A 5 4.22 10.77 -10.47
N ASP A 6 4.88 11.83 -10.92
CA ASP A 6 4.71 12.35 -12.28
C ASP A 6 4.95 11.28 -13.34
N GLY A 7 3.99 11.14 -14.26
CA GLY A 7 4.00 10.16 -15.35
C GLY A 7 3.38 8.81 -14.98
N GLU A 8 2.95 8.61 -13.73
CA GLU A 8 2.06 7.52 -13.35
C GLU A 8 0.58 7.94 -13.51
N SER A 9 -0.32 6.98 -13.50
CA SER A 9 -1.78 7.23 -13.51
C SER A 9 -2.45 6.54 -12.35
N TYR A 10 -3.47 7.18 -11.79
CA TYR A 10 -4.19 6.70 -10.61
C TYR A 10 -5.68 6.69 -10.92
N LEU A 11 -6.28 5.51 -10.82
CA LEU A 11 -7.71 5.30 -11.06
C LEU A 11 -8.38 4.86 -9.77
N GLY A 12 -9.65 5.26 -9.65
CA GLY A 12 -10.46 5.08 -8.46
C GLY A 12 -10.25 6.16 -7.41
N ARG A 13 -11.09 6.14 -6.37
CA ARG A 13 -11.02 7.10 -5.26
C ARG A 13 -9.94 6.68 -4.27
N VAL A 14 -9.11 7.63 -3.86
CA VAL A 14 -8.13 7.42 -2.79
C VAL A 14 -8.87 7.15 -1.47
N LEU A 15 -8.43 6.13 -0.74
CA LEU A 15 -8.86 5.85 0.62
C LEU A 15 -7.76 6.27 1.60
N MET A 16 -8.15 6.92 2.69
CA MET A 16 -7.29 7.25 3.82
C MET A 16 -7.96 6.79 5.12
N ARG A 17 -7.22 6.14 6.01
CA ARG A 17 -7.72 5.72 7.32
C ARG A 17 -6.69 5.93 8.42
N PRO A 18 -7.07 6.51 9.57
CA PRO A 18 -6.17 6.56 10.73
C PRO A 18 -5.98 5.15 11.30
N LEU A 19 -4.77 4.88 11.81
CA LEU A 19 -4.42 3.63 12.50
C LEU A 19 -4.06 3.86 13.98
N SER A 20 -4.21 5.10 14.44
CA SER A 20 -3.89 5.57 15.79
C SER A 20 -4.87 6.67 16.17
N GLN A 21 -5.11 6.84 17.47
CA GLN A 21 -6.07 7.83 17.99
C GLN A 21 -5.65 9.28 17.66
N SER A 22 -4.34 9.56 17.61
CA SER A 22 -3.84 10.89 17.21
C SER A 22 -3.99 11.17 15.72
N GLY A 23 -4.17 10.14 14.89
CA GLY A 23 -4.15 10.24 13.43
C GLY A 23 -2.76 10.40 12.83
N ASP A 24 -1.69 10.29 13.63
CA ASP A 24 -0.32 10.41 13.16
C ASP A 24 0.07 9.26 12.22
N ILE A 25 -0.46 8.06 12.49
CA ILE A 25 -0.28 6.89 11.63
C ILE A 25 -1.53 6.73 10.75
N ARG A 26 -1.33 6.65 9.44
CA ARG A 26 -2.41 6.54 8.46
C ARG A 26 -2.11 5.44 7.44
N LEU A 27 -3.13 4.66 7.12
CA LEU A 27 -3.17 3.85 5.92
C LEU A 27 -3.69 4.70 4.75
N TYR A 28 -3.07 4.54 3.59
CA TYR A 28 -3.60 5.05 2.32
C TYR A 28 -3.78 3.90 1.33
N LEU A 29 -4.72 4.03 0.39
CA LEU A 29 -4.88 3.13 -0.75
C LEU A 29 -5.15 3.95 -2.03
N TRP A 30 -4.42 3.59 -3.07
CA TRP A 30 -4.73 3.89 -4.46
C TRP A 30 -5.32 2.63 -5.11
N PRO A 31 -6.62 2.61 -5.47
CA PRO A 31 -7.30 1.40 -5.97
C PRO A 31 -6.65 0.81 -7.21
N LEU A 32 -6.18 1.66 -8.12
CA LEU A 32 -5.34 1.25 -9.23
C LEU A 32 -4.28 2.31 -9.51
N ARG A 33 -3.03 1.98 -9.21
CA ARG A 33 -1.84 2.74 -9.62
C ARG A 33 -1.25 2.09 -10.86
N CYS A 34 -1.13 2.85 -11.95
CA CYS A 34 -0.47 2.45 -13.19
C CYS A 34 0.90 3.11 -13.27
N LEU A 35 1.94 2.29 -13.26
CA LEU A 35 3.34 2.68 -13.38
C LEU A 35 3.66 3.17 -14.79
N LYS A 36 4.77 3.90 -14.94
CA LYS A 36 5.31 4.36 -16.23
C LYS A 36 5.52 3.23 -17.24
N SER A 37 5.80 2.01 -16.75
CA SER A 37 5.94 0.81 -17.57
C SER A 37 4.60 0.22 -18.03
N LYS A 38 3.48 0.92 -17.83
CA LYS A 38 2.11 0.47 -18.15
C LYS A 38 1.71 -0.84 -17.48
N MET A 39 2.22 -1.05 -16.28
CA MET A 39 1.82 -2.14 -15.39
C MET A 39 1.21 -1.53 -14.14
N GLY A 40 0.50 -2.33 -13.35
CA GLY A 40 -0.08 -1.80 -12.13
C GLY A 40 -1.09 -2.71 -11.49
N GLY A 41 -1.57 -2.22 -10.37
CA GLY A 41 -2.54 -2.86 -9.51
C GLY A 41 -2.89 -1.92 -8.36
N PRO A 42 -3.61 -2.41 -7.36
CA PRO A 42 -3.78 -1.66 -6.12
C PRO A 42 -2.42 -1.40 -5.48
N THR A 43 -2.29 -0.24 -4.85
CA THR A 43 -1.11 0.13 -4.07
C THR A 43 -1.60 0.75 -2.78
N PHE A 44 -1.11 0.27 -1.65
CA PHE A 44 -1.46 0.81 -0.34
C PHE A 44 -0.25 0.85 0.55
N GLY A 45 -0.28 1.67 1.59
CA GLY A 45 0.87 1.82 2.46
C GLY A 45 0.52 2.58 3.73
N ILE A 46 1.57 2.84 4.51
CA ILE A 46 1.49 3.38 5.86
C ILE A 46 2.34 4.64 5.93
N ASP A 47 1.69 5.75 6.23
CA ASP A 47 2.31 7.04 6.50
C ASP A 47 2.39 7.27 8.01
N VAL A 48 3.53 7.76 8.49
CA VAL A 48 3.71 8.27 9.85
C VAL A 48 4.05 9.75 9.78
N LYS A 49 3.18 10.61 10.30
CA LYS A 49 3.36 12.08 10.31
C LYS A 49 3.67 12.69 8.94
N GLY A 50 3.15 12.06 7.89
CA GLY A 50 3.38 12.50 6.52
C GLY A 50 4.73 12.05 5.95
N GLU A 51 5.35 11.01 6.50
CA GLU A 51 6.43 10.27 5.88
C GLU A 51 5.94 8.86 5.54
N GLU A 52 6.14 8.41 4.30
CA GLU A 52 5.73 7.08 3.88
C GLU A 52 6.75 6.03 4.32
N ILE A 53 6.29 5.12 5.18
CA ILE A 53 7.17 4.17 5.86
C ILE A 53 7.16 2.80 5.20
N ILE A 54 5.98 2.36 4.81
CA ILE A 54 5.71 1.04 4.23
C ILE A 54 4.85 1.24 3.00
N ARG A 55 5.18 0.55 1.91
CA ARG A 55 4.34 0.49 0.70
C ARG A 55 4.20 -0.95 0.24
N TYR A 56 3.01 -1.37 -0.09
CA TYR A 56 2.73 -2.61 -0.80
C TYR A 56 2.25 -2.28 -2.21
N ASP A 57 2.87 -2.90 -3.21
CA ASP A 57 2.50 -2.79 -4.62
C ASP A 57 2.05 -4.17 -5.16
N PRO A 58 0.84 -4.68 -4.83
CA PRO A 58 0.23 -5.89 -5.39
C PRO A 58 -0.03 -5.86 -6.91
N HIS A 59 1.03 -5.92 -7.72
CA HIS A 59 0.97 -5.75 -9.17
C HIS A 59 1.10 -7.08 -9.93
N GLY A 60 0.69 -8.19 -9.32
CA GLY A 60 0.73 -9.51 -9.94
C GLY A 60 2.17 -9.99 -10.15
N PRO A 61 2.57 -10.46 -11.35
CA PRO A 61 3.91 -11.02 -11.57
C PRO A 61 5.10 -10.09 -11.25
N ARG A 62 4.87 -8.79 -11.10
CA ARG A 62 5.89 -7.80 -10.70
C ARG A 62 5.54 -7.08 -9.40
N GLY A 63 4.65 -7.66 -8.62
CA GLY A 63 4.32 -7.18 -7.29
C GLY A 63 5.52 -7.25 -6.37
N HIS A 64 5.65 -6.24 -5.54
CA HIS A 64 6.70 -6.11 -4.54
C HIS A 64 6.18 -5.23 -3.40
N TRP A 65 7.00 -5.02 -2.39
CA TRP A 65 6.70 -4.10 -1.31
C TRP A 65 7.96 -3.42 -0.81
N HIS A 66 7.79 -2.45 0.07
CA HIS A 66 8.83 -1.59 0.56
C HIS A 66 8.76 -1.47 2.07
N LYS A 67 9.91 -1.61 2.75
CA LYS A 67 10.04 -1.48 4.21
C LYS A 67 11.16 -0.53 4.61
N GLY A 68 11.17 -0.12 5.87
CA GLY A 68 12.29 0.62 6.47
C GLY A 68 12.29 2.13 6.20
N GLY A 69 11.17 2.71 5.77
CA GLY A 69 11.09 4.13 5.41
C GLY A 69 11.23 4.34 3.92
N TYR A 70 10.15 4.14 3.15
CA TYR A 70 10.16 4.31 1.69
C TYR A 70 10.67 5.70 1.27
N ASP A 71 10.17 6.76 1.91
CA ASP A 71 10.58 8.14 1.59
C ASP A 71 12.07 8.38 1.91
N LYS A 72 12.63 7.70 2.93
CA LYS A 72 14.05 7.82 3.32
C LYS A 72 14.99 7.01 2.42
N LEU A 73 14.61 5.77 2.10
CA LEU A 73 15.48 4.80 1.41
C LEU A 73 15.30 4.81 -0.11
N GLY A 74 14.19 5.37 -0.59
CA GLY A 74 13.78 5.30 -1.99
C GLY A 74 13.43 3.88 -2.44
N PRO A 75 13.04 3.71 -3.72
CA PRO A 75 12.55 2.44 -4.24
C PRO A 75 13.55 1.30 -4.10
N GLY A 76 14.81 1.50 -4.49
CA GLY A 76 15.81 0.44 -4.49
C GLY A 76 16.28 0.04 -3.09
N GLY A 77 16.38 0.99 -2.15
CA GLY A 77 16.88 0.72 -0.79
C GLY A 77 15.85 0.06 0.12
N SER A 78 14.56 0.17 -0.21
CA SER A 78 13.46 -0.38 0.58
C SER A 78 12.82 -1.63 -0.04
N HIS A 79 13.15 -1.95 -1.30
CA HIS A 79 12.52 -3.01 -2.10
C HIS A 79 12.58 -4.39 -1.43
N GLN A 80 11.46 -5.09 -1.44
CA GLN A 80 11.30 -6.46 -0.96
C GLN A 80 10.40 -7.22 -1.94
N GLU A 81 10.75 -8.48 -2.21
CA GLU A 81 9.87 -9.38 -2.95
C GLU A 81 8.75 -9.90 -2.04
N PHE A 82 7.61 -10.26 -2.64
CA PHE A 82 6.63 -11.10 -1.95
C PHE A 82 7.20 -12.52 -1.73
N PRO A 83 6.71 -13.27 -0.73
CA PRO A 83 7.14 -14.65 -0.53
C PRO A 83 6.87 -15.56 -1.73
N GLU A 84 7.61 -16.66 -1.82
CA GLU A 84 7.40 -17.68 -2.84
C GLU A 84 5.94 -18.16 -2.85
N GLY A 85 5.35 -18.27 -4.05
CA GLY A 85 3.96 -18.67 -4.24
C GLY A 85 2.94 -17.53 -4.15
N VAL A 86 3.32 -16.33 -3.70
CA VAL A 86 2.43 -15.16 -3.62
C VAL A 86 2.58 -14.30 -4.89
N VAL A 87 1.97 -14.76 -5.98
CA VAL A 87 2.22 -14.23 -7.33
C VAL A 87 1.12 -13.33 -7.86
N ASP A 88 -0.15 -13.68 -7.68
CA ASP A 88 -1.27 -12.88 -8.22
C ASP A 88 -1.68 -11.75 -7.25
N THR A 89 -2.36 -10.73 -7.79
CA THR A 89 -2.80 -9.56 -7.01
C THR A 89 -3.68 -9.94 -5.81
N PRO A 90 -4.70 -10.83 -5.93
CA PRO A 90 -5.48 -11.28 -4.77
C PRO A 90 -4.65 -11.93 -3.66
N ALA A 91 -3.72 -12.81 -4.00
CA ALA A 91 -2.83 -13.46 -3.04
C ALA A 91 -1.88 -12.44 -2.37
N GLN A 92 -1.31 -11.52 -3.15
CA GLN A 92 -0.46 -10.44 -2.67
C GLN A 92 -1.19 -9.50 -1.71
N LEU A 93 -2.42 -9.11 -2.03
CA LEU A 93 -3.27 -8.33 -1.14
C LEU A 93 -3.54 -9.08 0.17
N THR A 94 -3.98 -10.33 0.08
CA THR A 94 -4.29 -11.16 1.25
C THR A 94 -3.06 -11.28 2.17
N TRP A 95 -1.90 -11.57 1.58
CA TRP A 95 -0.65 -11.66 2.33
C TRP A 95 -0.27 -10.30 2.94
N ALA A 96 -0.32 -9.20 2.18
CA ALA A 96 0.12 -7.89 2.64
C ALA A 96 -0.71 -7.37 3.81
N LEU A 97 -2.03 -7.57 3.77
CA LEU A 97 -2.94 -7.21 4.87
C LEU A 97 -2.64 -8.03 6.13
N ALA A 98 -2.46 -9.35 6.00
CA ALA A 98 -2.09 -10.21 7.11
C ALA A 98 -0.70 -9.88 7.68
N HIS A 99 0.26 -9.56 6.80
CA HIS A 99 1.62 -9.21 7.16
C HIS A 99 1.65 -7.89 7.95
N PHE A 100 0.95 -6.84 7.49
CA PHE A 100 0.87 -5.59 8.25
C PHE A 100 0.14 -5.76 9.59
N ARG A 101 -0.97 -6.52 9.62
CA ARG A 101 -1.67 -6.85 10.87
C ARG A 101 -0.74 -7.47 11.90
N ALA A 102 0.08 -8.45 11.49
CA ALA A 102 0.95 -9.19 12.39
C ALA A 102 2.23 -8.42 12.78
N HIS A 103 2.80 -7.64 11.87
CA HIS A 103 4.14 -7.07 12.01
C HIS A 103 4.18 -5.54 12.00
N GLY A 104 3.04 -4.85 11.95
CA GLY A 104 2.97 -3.39 11.82
C GLY A 104 3.81 -2.62 12.84
N GLN A 105 3.67 -2.94 14.13
CA GLN A 105 4.44 -2.28 15.19
C GLN A 105 5.95 -2.49 15.04
N GLN A 106 6.37 -3.71 14.73
CA GLN A 106 7.77 -4.05 14.50
C GLN A 106 8.32 -3.26 13.30
N MET A 107 7.63 -3.26 12.17
CA MET A 107 8.07 -2.55 10.96
C MET A 107 8.18 -1.04 11.16
N LEU A 108 7.26 -0.42 11.92
CA LEU A 108 7.35 1.00 12.27
C LEU A 108 8.56 1.28 13.17
N THR A 109 8.84 0.40 14.14
CA THR A 109 10.02 0.51 15.00
C THR A 109 11.31 0.40 14.19
N GLU A 110 11.42 -0.59 13.31
CA GLU A 110 12.58 -0.81 12.43
C GLU A 110 12.82 0.37 11.47
N ALA A 111 11.77 1.06 11.06
CA ALA A 111 11.86 2.27 10.25
C ALA A 111 12.18 3.55 11.05
N GLY A 112 12.45 3.45 12.35
CA GLY A 112 12.84 4.58 13.20
C GLY A 112 11.68 5.33 13.85
N HIS A 113 10.50 4.72 13.94
CA HIS A 113 9.30 5.30 14.56
C HIS A 113 8.80 4.51 15.79
N PRO A 114 9.65 4.24 16.81
CA PRO A 114 9.25 3.45 17.97
C PRO A 114 8.15 4.13 18.81
N ALA A 115 8.15 5.47 18.87
CA ALA A 115 7.16 6.23 19.61
C ALA A 115 5.77 6.12 18.97
N GLU A 116 5.69 6.14 17.64
CA GLU A 116 4.43 5.95 16.93
C GLU A 116 4.03 4.48 16.90
N ALA A 117 4.98 3.55 16.78
CA ALA A 117 4.71 2.11 16.77
C ALA A 117 3.86 1.66 17.98
N VAL A 118 4.15 2.16 19.18
CA VAL A 118 3.39 1.83 20.40
C VAL A 118 1.99 2.45 20.44
N THR A 119 1.70 3.42 19.58
CA THR A 119 0.38 4.08 19.46
C THR A 119 -0.52 3.45 18.40
N LEU A 120 -0.02 2.45 17.67
CA LEU A 120 -0.80 1.71 16.69
C LEU A 120 -1.95 0.97 17.40
N ASP A 121 -3.18 1.38 17.11
CA ASP A 121 -4.38 0.85 17.75
C ASP A 121 -4.85 -0.41 16.99
N PRO A 122 -4.82 -1.61 17.61
CA PRO A 122 -5.19 -2.85 16.93
C PRO A 122 -6.62 -2.82 16.36
N THR A 123 -7.56 -2.18 17.06
CA THR A 123 -8.96 -2.12 16.61
C THR A 123 -9.09 -1.22 15.38
N MET A 124 -8.37 -0.10 15.37
CA MET A 124 -8.34 0.80 14.20
C MET A 124 -7.62 0.16 13.01
N VAL A 125 -6.56 -0.62 13.26
CA VAL A 125 -5.88 -1.39 12.21
C VAL A 125 -6.86 -2.39 11.58
N GLU A 126 -7.55 -3.21 12.36
CA GLU A 126 -8.54 -4.15 11.83
C GLU A 126 -9.61 -3.46 10.98
N ALA A 127 -10.18 -2.38 11.50
CA ALA A 127 -11.20 -1.61 10.79
C ALA A 127 -10.65 -1.01 9.49
N ALA A 128 -9.45 -0.44 9.49
CA ALA A 128 -8.83 0.15 8.30
C ALA A 128 -8.52 -0.88 7.22
N LEU A 129 -8.05 -2.08 7.60
CA LEU A 129 -7.78 -3.16 6.66
C LEU A 129 -9.08 -3.72 6.06
N ALA A 130 -10.15 -3.83 6.85
CA ALA A 130 -11.46 -4.22 6.34
C ALA A 130 -12.07 -3.16 5.39
N ASP A 131 -11.90 -1.88 5.72
CA ASP A 131 -12.32 -0.76 4.87
C ASP A 131 -11.56 -0.74 3.55
N LEU A 132 -10.26 -1.09 3.55
CA LEU A 132 -9.46 -1.21 2.33
C LEU A 132 -10.06 -2.25 1.37
N VAL A 133 -10.35 -3.46 1.87
CA VAL A 133 -10.96 -4.52 1.06
C VAL A 133 -12.32 -4.09 0.53
N THR A 134 -13.18 -3.58 1.41
CA THR A 134 -14.52 -3.09 1.04
C THR A 134 -14.45 -1.97 -0.01
N HIS A 135 -13.46 -1.09 0.08
CA HIS A 135 -13.28 -0.01 -0.87
C HIS A 135 -12.81 -0.51 -2.23
N LEU A 136 -11.89 -1.48 -2.29
CA LEU A 136 -11.49 -2.12 -3.55
C LEU A 136 -12.69 -2.79 -4.23
N ASP A 137 -13.51 -3.53 -3.48
CA ASP A 137 -14.71 -4.18 -4.01
C ASP A 137 -15.70 -3.15 -4.57
N LYS A 138 -15.87 -2.00 -3.88
CA LYS A 138 -16.75 -0.91 -4.31
C LYS A 138 -16.27 -0.20 -5.57
N GLU A 139 -14.96 -0.04 -5.75
CA GLU A 139 -14.41 0.59 -6.96
C GLU A 139 -14.51 -0.36 -8.18
N GLY A 140 -14.58 -1.67 -7.94
CA GLY A 140 -14.72 -2.69 -8.97
C GLY A 140 -13.46 -2.87 -9.82
N ASP A 141 -13.60 -3.57 -10.96
CA ASP A 141 -12.47 -3.76 -11.86
C ASP A 141 -12.18 -2.49 -12.69
N LEU A 142 -11.14 -1.77 -12.28
CA LEU A 142 -10.67 -0.56 -12.94
C LEU A 142 -9.71 -0.85 -14.11
N ARG A 143 -9.23 -2.10 -14.27
CA ARG A 143 -8.22 -2.44 -15.30
C ARG A 143 -8.72 -2.22 -16.73
N PRO A 144 -9.96 -2.59 -17.12
CA PRO A 144 -10.46 -2.32 -18.47
C PRO A 144 -10.45 -0.83 -18.80
N GLN A 145 -10.77 0.04 -17.84
CA GLN A 145 -10.72 1.48 -18.02
C GLN A 145 -9.29 2.00 -18.21
N ALA A 146 -8.33 1.47 -17.44
CA ALA A 146 -6.91 1.82 -17.57
C ALA A 146 -6.32 1.37 -18.92
N ILE A 147 -6.71 0.18 -19.39
CA ILE A 147 -6.32 -0.34 -20.71
C ILE A 147 -6.90 0.54 -21.82
N ALA A 148 -8.18 0.90 -21.74
CA ALA A 148 -8.83 1.78 -22.71
C ALA A 148 -8.18 3.19 -22.78
N ARG A 149 -7.64 3.67 -21.66
CA ARG A 149 -6.87 4.93 -21.58
C ARG A 149 -5.41 4.79 -22.03
N GLY A 150 -4.95 3.58 -22.34
CA GLY A 150 -3.58 3.30 -22.78
C GLY A 150 -2.51 3.45 -21.68
N VAL A 151 -2.92 3.56 -20.41
CA VAL A 151 -2.05 3.72 -19.23
C VAL A 151 -1.70 2.38 -18.57
N LEU A 152 -2.39 1.31 -18.94
CA LEU A 152 -2.12 -0.07 -18.54
C LEU A 152 -2.06 -0.96 -19.79
N MET A 153 -1.17 -1.94 -19.82
CA MET A 153 -1.15 -2.97 -20.86
C MET A 153 -2.25 -4.01 -20.60
N ALA A 154 -2.84 -4.49 -21.69
CA ALA A 154 -3.83 -5.56 -21.69
C ALA A 154 -3.20 -6.89 -21.28
#